data_AF-A0A8E2DNC6-F1
#
_entry.id   AF-A0A8E2DNC6-F1
#
_cell.length_a   1.000
_cell.length_b   1.000
_cell.length_c   1.000
_cell.angle_alpha   90.00
_cell.angle_beta   90.00
_cell.angle_gamma   90.00
#
_symmetry.space_group_name_H-M   'P 1'
#
loop_
_entity.id
_entity.type
_entity.pdbx_description
1 polymer ?
#
loop_
_entity_poly.entity_id
_entity_poly.type
_entity_poly.pdbx_seq_one_letter_code
_entity_poly.pdbx_strand_id
1 'polypeptide(L)' 'GINITDIKIVVQWKMTCNLDALWQRFGRAARDLAMHAIAVLLVEARYFDETK' A
#
# COMPACT_ATOMS: atom_id res chain seq x y z
N GLY A 1 -13.12 10.09 -4.20
CA GLY A 1 -11.68 9.79 -4.22
C GLY A 1 -10.98 10.79 -5.12
N ILE A 2 -9.89 11.39 -4.68
CA ILE A 2 -9.14 12.39 -5.47
C ILE A 2 -8.26 11.65 -6.48
N ASN A 3 -8.27 12.10 -7.74
CA ASN A 3 -7.45 11.55 -8.80
C ASN A 3 -6.03 12.15 -8.71
N ILE A 4 -5.14 11.45 -8.02
CA ILE A 4 -3.73 11.84 -7.87
C ILE A 4 -2.93 10.94 -8.80
N THR A 5 -2.35 11.52 -9.84
CA THR A 5 -1.44 10.83 -10.76
C THR A 5 -0.05 10.71 -10.13
N ASP A 6 0.73 9.73 -10.56
CA ASP A 6 2.19 9.66 -10.35
C ASP A 6 2.66 9.51 -8.89
N ILE A 7 1.89 8.79 -8.06
CA ILE A 7 2.33 8.45 -6.71
C ILE A 7 3.46 7.42 -6.79
N LYS A 8 4.69 7.84 -6.46
CA LYS A 8 5.89 7.00 -6.41
C LYS A 8 6.02 6.20 -5.12
N ILE A 9 5.48 6.71 -4.01
CA ILE A 9 5.56 6.04 -2.70
C ILE A 9 4.20 6.16 -2.00
N VAL A 10 3.65 5.01 -1.61
CA VAL A 10 2.49 4.93 -0.72
C VAL A 10 2.95 4.31 0.59
N VAL A 11 2.73 5.03 1.69
CA VAL A 11 2.98 4.49 3.04
C VAL A 11 1.64 4.30 3.73
N GLN A 12 1.29 3.06 4.04
CA GLN A 12 0.16 2.74 4.88
C GLN A 12 0.63 2.59 6.33
N TRP A 13 0.19 3.50 7.19
CA TRP A 13 0.40 3.42 8.63
C TRP A 13 -0.75 2.66 9.30
N LYS A 14 -0.41 1.67 10.14
CA LYS A 14 -1.32 0.78 10.86
C LYS A 14 -2.25 -0.03 9.95
N MET A 15 -2.61 -1.22 10.41
CA MET A 15 -3.57 -2.09 9.70
C MET A 15 -5.00 -1.64 10.03
N THR A 16 -5.37 -0.45 9.52
CA THR A 16 -6.68 0.17 9.74
C THR A 16 -7.74 -0.33 8.75
N CYS A 17 -7.35 -1.12 7.75
CA CYS A 17 -8.22 -1.62 6.71
C CYS A 17 -7.98 -3.10 6.45
N ASN A 18 -8.96 -3.75 5.81
CA ASN A 18 -8.83 -5.12 5.32
C ASN A 18 -7.84 -5.19 4.15
N LEU A 19 -7.47 -6.41 3.77
CA LEU A 19 -6.51 -6.68 2.71
C LEU A 19 -6.94 -6.09 1.36
N ASP A 20 -8.22 -6.20 1.01
CA ASP A 20 -8.73 -5.67 -0.26
C ASP A 20 -8.58 -4.15 -0.36
N ALA A 21 -8.93 -3.42 0.70
CA ALA A 21 -8.77 -1.98 0.75
C ALA A 21 -7.29 -1.58 0.77
N LEU A 22 -6.42 -2.37 1.42
CA LEU A 22 -4.98 -2.16 1.38
C LEU A 22 -4.45 -2.29 -0.05
N TRP A 23 -4.84 -3.35 -0.75
CA TRP A 23 -4.41 -3.62 -2.10
C TRP A 23 -4.88 -2.54 -3.08
N GLN A 24 -6.11 -2.06 -2.91
CA GLN A 24 -6.59 -0.92 -3.69
C GLN A 24 -5.83 0.39 -3.41
N ARG A 25 -5.35 0.60 -2.18
CA ARG A 25 -4.52 1.77 -1.86
C ARG A 25 -3.13 1.66 -2.48
N PHE A 26 -2.53 0.48 -2.43
CA PHE A 26 -1.23 0.23 -3.04
C PHE A 26 -1.28 0.28 -4.57
N GLY A 27 -2.35 -0.22 -5.19
CA GLY A 27 -2.57 -0.10 -6.63
C GLY A 27 -2.81 1.32 -7.14
N ARG A 28 -2.96 2.32 -6.25
CA ARG A 28 -2.93 3.73 -6.64
C ARG A 28 -1.50 4.24 -6.86
N ALA A 29 -0.51 3.57 -6.27
CA ALA A 29 0.89 3.79 -6.59
C ALA A 29 1.14 3.26 -8.01
N ALA A 30 1.90 4.00 -8.83
CA ALA A 30 2.19 3.62 -10.21
C ALA A 30 0.94 3.29 -11.07
N ARG A 31 -0.01 4.23 -11.14
CA ARG A 31 -1.14 4.10 -12.09
C ARG A 31 -0.69 4.10 -13.56
N ASP A 32 0.47 4.69 -13.84
CA ASP A 32 1.16 4.59 -15.12
C ASP A 32 2.00 3.30 -15.16
N LEU A 33 1.74 2.46 -16.17
CA LEU A 33 2.44 1.19 -16.41
C LEU A 33 3.94 1.38 -16.70
N ALA A 34 4.36 2.59 -17.11
CA ALA A 34 5.76 2.93 -17.31
C ALA A 34 6.50 3.32 -16.01
N MET A 35 5.79 3.44 -14.89
CA MET A 35 6.37 3.82 -13.61
C MET A 35 6.44 2.66 -12.63
N HIS A 36 7.53 2.62 -11.87
CA HIS A 36 7.63 1.80 -10.67
C HIS A 36 7.30 2.66 -9.45
N ALA A 37 6.52 2.11 -8.53
CA ALA A 37 6.22 2.73 -7.25
C ALA A 37 6.47 1.76 -6.10
N ILE A 38 6.70 2.32 -4.91
CA ILE A 38 6.96 1.58 -3.69
C ILE A 38 5.73 1.69 -2.79
N ALA A 39 5.22 0.54 -2.36
CA ALA A 39 4.19 0.44 -1.34
C ALA A 39 4.80 -0.09 -0.05
N VAL A 40 4.68 0.68 1.04
CA VAL A 40 5.20 0.30 2.37
C VAL A 40 4.03 0.15 3.33
N LEU A 41 3.91 -1.03 3.94
CA LEU A 41 3.02 -1.26 5.07
C LEU A 41 3.83 -1.17 6.37
N LEU A 42 3.53 -0.17 7.20
CA LEU A 42 4.10 -0.02 8.53
C LEU A 42 3.08 -0.43 9.58
N VAL A 43 3.29 -1.61 10.17
CA VAL A 43 2.40 -2.22 11.18
C VAL A 43 3.21 -2.85 12.32
N GLU A 44 2.56 -3.02 13.46
CA GLU A 44 3.17 -3.71 14.60
C GLU A 44 3.44 -5.18 14.28
N ALA A 45 4.51 -5.75 14.83
CA ALA A 45 4.95 -7.13 14.55
C ALA A 45 3.84 -8.17 14.78
N ARG A 46 2.95 -7.94 15.76
CA ARG A 46 1.82 -8.82 16.10
C ARG A 46 0.83 -9.07 14.94
N TYR A 47 0.87 -8.26 13.89
CA TYR A 47 -0.02 -8.39 12.73
C TYR A 47 0.60 -9.20 11.59
N PHE A 48 1.88 -9.58 11.68
CA PHE A 48 2.50 -10.50 10.75
C PHE A 48 2.34 -11.93 11.27
N ASP A 49 1.92 -12.84 10.39
CA ASP A 49 1.99 -14.26 10.70
C ASP A 49 3.46 -14.65 10.88
N GLU A 50 3.78 -15.32 12.00
CA GLU A 50 5.09 -15.93 12.20
C GLU A 50 5.25 -17.02 11.13
N THR A 51 6.02 -16.71 10.08
CA THR A 51 6.48 -17.73 9.14
C THR A 51 7.51 -18.57 9.88
N LYS A 52 7.05 -19.72 10.38
CA LYS A 52 7.92 -20.80 10.90
C LYS A 52 8.75 -21.40 9.78
#